data_AF-A0A7Y0IE62-F1
#
_entry.id   AF-A0A7Y0IE62-F1
#
_cell.length_a   1.000
_cell.length_b   1.000
_cell.length_c   1.000
_cell.angle_alpha   90.00
_cell.angle_beta   90.00
_cell.angle_gamma   90.00
#
_symmetry.space_group_name_H-M   'P 1'
#
loop_
_entity.id
_entity.type
_entity.pdbx_description
1 polymer ?
#
loop_
_entity_poly.entity_id
_entity_poly.type
_entity_poly.pdbx_seq_one_letter_code
_entity_poly.pdbx_strand_id
1 'polypeptide(L)'
;MNFLNKFFGNKAPVVDWEIVKYSDQVYPKHSFTLLKLTMQNGKLGTGWVDKSYRKYGFKEFCPYHIGISIDLTDKVAEDNPDLDMGTIEDFFSDELKRICICHLVSRLVSDRGMEIEFYSEENEPIEQFLRKVSLAENRLVSFTYEIDFDPKWKQVNTLLNI
;
A
#
# COMPACT_ATOMS: atom_id res chain seq x y z
N MET A 1 30.57 -43.73 12.76
CA MET A 1 29.23 -43.35 13.26
C MET A 1 29.22 -41.85 13.46
N ASN A 2 28.43 -41.14 12.66
CA ASN A 2 28.52 -39.69 12.43
C ASN A 2 27.96 -38.87 13.61
N PHE A 3 28.86 -38.35 14.43
CA PHE A 3 28.71 -37.07 15.11
C PHE A 3 29.14 -35.97 14.13
N LEU A 4 28.25 -35.02 13.76
CA LEU A 4 28.55 -33.58 13.50
C LEU A 4 27.64 -32.83 12.50
N ASN A 5 26.63 -33.42 11.86
CA ASN A 5 25.78 -32.65 10.92
C ASN A 5 24.53 -32.00 11.54
N LYS A 6 24.64 -31.40 12.74
CA LYS A 6 23.51 -30.72 13.42
C LYS A 6 23.68 -29.21 13.63
N PHE A 7 24.55 -28.54 12.87
CA PHE A 7 24.89 -27.12 13.09
C PHE A 7 25.06 -26.28 11.81
N PHE A 8 24.14 -26.39 10.85
CA PHE A 8 23.95 -25.32 9.87
C PHE A 8 22.54 -24.77 10.04
N GLY A 9 22.37 -23.92 11.05
CA GLY A 9 21.30 -22.94 11.01
C GLY A 9 21.57 -22.05 9.81
N ASN A 10 20.74 -22.15 8.78
CA ASN A 10 20.71 -21.19 7.69
C ASN A 10 20.41 -19.81 8.31
N LYS A 11 21.45 -19.07 8.68
CA LYS A 11 21.30 -17.64 8.94
C LYS A 11 20.77 -17.05 7.64
N ALA A 12 19.58 -16.46 7.69
CA ALA A 12 19.07 -15.69 6.57
C ALA A 12 20.17 -14.70 6.15
N PRO A 13 20.42 -14.51 4.84
CA PRO A 13 21.39 -13.53 4.39
C PRO A 13 21.06 -12.19 5.04
N VAL A 14 22.06 -11.57 5.67
CA VAL A 14 21.91 -10.22 6.22
C VAL A 14 21.70 -9.30 5.02
N VAL A 15 20.49 -8.77 4.88
CA VAL A 15 20.16 -7.81 3.83
C VAL A 15 20.72 -6.45 4.25
N ASP A 16 21.58 -5.88 3.41
CA ASP A 16 22.02 -4.50 3.57
C ASP A 16 20.98 -3.57 2.93
N TRP A 17 20.04 -3.12 3.75
CA TRP A 17 18.93 -2.30 3.30
C TRP A 17 19.39 -0.98 2.67
N GLU A 18 20.47 -0.38 3.18
CA GLU A 18 21.02 0.87 2.66
C GLU A 18 21.50 0.74 1.21
N ILE A 19 21.87 -0.46 0.77
CA ILE A 19 22.20 -0.73 -0.63
C ILE A 19 20.93 -1.02 -1.44
N VAL A 20 20.04 -1.86 -0.90
CA VAL A 20 18.83 -2.31 -1.61
C VAL A 20 17.89 -1.15 -1.92
N LYS A 21 17.72 -0.24 -0.97
CA LYS A 21 16.75 0.87 -1.03
C LYS A 21 16.99 1.87 -2.16
N TYR A 22 18.21 1.91 -2.70
CA TYR A 22 18.59 2.73 -3.85
C TYR A 22 18.77 1.92 -5.14
N SER A 23 18.30 0.67 -5.17
CA SER A 23 18.41 -0.23 -6.32
C SER A 23 17.04 -0.53 -6.93
N ASP A 24 17.03 -1.02 -8.17
CA ASP A 24 15.81 -1.47 -8.85
C ASP A 24 15.13 -2.68 -8.17
N GLN A 25 15.77 -3.30 -7.18
CA GLN A 25 15.21 -4.44 -6.45
C GLN A 25 14.14 -4.02 -5.44
N VAL A 26 14.14 -2.76 -5.01
CA VAL A 26 13.18 -2.26 -4.02
C VAL A 26 11.76 -2.27 -4.58
N TYR A 27 11.58 -1.96 -5.86
CA TYR A 27 10.28 -2.02 -6.51
C TYR A 27 10.20 -3.28 -7.38
N PRO A 28 9.42 -4.30 -6.98
CA PRO A 28 9.30 -5.50 -7.79
C PRO A 28 8.57 -5.18 -9.11
N LYS A 29 8.86 -5.95 -10.15
CA LYS A 29 8.09 -5.88 -11.39
C LYS A 29 6.64 -6.25 -11.10
N HIS A 30 5.73 -5.32 -11.39
CA HIS A 30 4.31 -5.45 -11.08
C HIS A 30 3.67 -6.68 -11.73
N SER A 31 2.74 -7.30 -10.98
CA SER A 31 1.93 -8.44 -11.38
C SER A 31 0.52 -8.28 -10.83
N PHE A 32 -0.27 -7.40 -11.45
CA PHE A 32 -1.61 -7.09 -11.01
C PHE A 32 -2.62 -8.21 -11.25
N THR A 33 -3.49 -8.45 -10.28
CA THR A 33 -4.69 -9.28 -10.39
C THR A 33 -5.91 -8.39 -10.23
N LEU A 34 -6.85 -8.48 -11.18
CA LEU A 34 -8.14 -7.81 -11.10
C LEU A 34 -9.11 -8.63 -10.24
N LEU A 35 -9.82 -7.96 -9.36
CA LEU A 35 -10.78 -8.54 -8.43
C LEU A 35 -12.19 -8.09 -8.80
N LYS A 36 -13.14 -9.03 -8.73
CA LYS A 36 -14.57 -8.74 -8.74
C LYS A 36 -15.09 -8.84 -7.32
N LEU A 37 -15.72 -7.77 -6.84
CA LEU A 37 -16.17 -7.63 -5.46
C LEU A 37 -17.69 -7.50 -5.42
N THR A 38 -18.30 -7.94 -4.32
CA THR A 38 -19.67 -7.57 -3.97
C THR A 38 -19.57 -6.60 -2.80
N MET A 39 -19.97 -5.36 -3.01
CA MET A 39 -19.92 -4.31 -1.98
C MET A 39 -21.04 -4.50 -0.95
N GLN A 40 -21.01 -3.76 0.17
CA GLN A 40 -21.99 -3.97 1.25
C GLN A 40 -23.42 -3.65 0.81
N ASN A 41 -23.59 -2.68 -0.10
CA ASN A 41 -24.88 -2.40 -0.73
C ASN A 41 -25.36 -3.45 -1.76
N GLY A 42 -24.62 -4.55 -1.94
CA GLY A 42 -24.94 -5.65 -2.85
C GLY A 42 -24.59 -5.40 -4.33
N LYS A 43 -24.09 -4.21 -4.68
CA LYS A 43 -23.62 -3.92 -6.05
C LYS A 43 -22.26 -4.56 -6.30
N LEU A 44 -21.98 -4.80 -7.57
CA LEU A 44 -20.68 -5.29 -8.01
C LEU A 44 -19.70 -4.13 -8.07
N GLY A 45 -18.49 -4.38 -7.57
CA GLY A 45 -17.35 -3.49 -7.67
C GLY A 45 -16.15 -4.20 -8.30
N THR A 46 -15.12 -3.43 -8.62
CA THR A 46 -13.84 -3.94 -9.08
C THR A 46 -12.72 -3.47 -8.16
N GLY A 47 -11.61 -4.18 -8.16
CA GLY A 47 -10.39 -3.73 -7.52
C GLY A 47 -9.20 -4.40 -8.18
N TRP A 48 -8.01 -4.09 -7.69
CA TRP A 48 -6.81 -4.80 -8.06
C TRP A 48 -5.87 -4.94 -6.88
N VAL A 49 -5.01 -5.95 -6.96
CA VAL A 49 -3.90 -6.18 -6.03
C VAL A 49 -2.65 -6.53 -6.82
N ASP A 50 -1.51 -5.96 -6.46
CA ASP A 50 -0.22 -6.33 -7.03
C ASP A 50 0.34 -7.57 -6.33
N LYS A 51 0.27 -8.71 -7.02
CA LYS A 51 0.75 -10.00 -6.51
C LYS A 51 2.27 -10.11 -6.43
N SER A 52 3.00 -9.18 -7.04
CA SER A 52 4.46 -9.13 -6.92
C SER A 52 4.88 -9.05 -5.44
N TYR A 53 4.07 -8.40 -4.61
CA TYR A 53 4.31 -8.24 -3.18
C TYR A 53 4.06 -9.49 -2.33
N ARG A 54 3.46 -10.55 -2.89
CA ARG A 54 3.26 -11.82 -2.17
C ARG A 54 4.59 -12.40 -1.67
N LYS A 55 5.63 -12.32 -2.52
CA LYS A 55 6.99 -12.83 -2.26
C LYS A 55 8.02 -11.72 -2.07
N TYR A 56 7.57 -10.50 -1.77
CA TYR A 56 8.49 -9.38 -1.55
C TYR A 56 9.43 -9.69 -0.38
N GLY A 57 10.74 -9.65 -0.67
CA GLY A 57 11.77 -10.07 0.28
C GLY A 57 12.08 -9.05 1.36
N PHE A 58 11.63 -7.80 1.19
CA PHE A 58 12.04 -6.66 2.01
C PHE A 58 10.91 -6.10 2.89
N LYS A 59 9.86 -6.89 3.16
CA LYS A 59 8.69 -6.47 3.95
C LYS A 59 9.04 -5.90 5.32
N GLU A 60 10.05 -6.45 5.97
CA GLU A 60 10.48 -5.99 7.31
C GLU A 60 11.03 -4.56 7.31
N PHE A 61 11.53 -4.08 6.17
CA PHE A 61 12.03 -2.72 5.98
C PHE A 61 10.94 -1.72 5.57
N CYS A 62 9.74 -2.21 5.24
CA CYS A 62 8.58 -1.37 4.98
C CYS A 62 7.44 -1.79 5.91
N PRO A 63 7.57 -1.58 7.22
CA PRO A 63 6.70 -2.23 8.19
C PRO A 63 5.40 -1.45 8.43
N TYR A 64 5.26 -0.23 7.92
CA TYR A 64 4.08 0.59 8.20
C TYR A 64 3.04 0.39 7.12
N HIS A 65 1.97 -0.33 7.47
CA HIS A 65 0.77 -0.42 6.66
C HIS A 65 0.04 0.92 6.72
N ILE A 66 -0.44 1.39 5.57
CA ILE A 66 -1.22 2.62 5.45
C ILE A 66 -2.49 2.29 4.67
N GLY A 67 -3.64 2.41 5.32
CA GLY A 67 -4.94 2.35 4.67
C GLY A 67 -5.45 3.77 4.39
N ILE A 68 -5.86 4.05 3.15
CA ILE A 68 -6.47 5.32 2.75
C ILE A 68 -7.88 5.04 2.22
N SER A 69 -8.89 5.57 2.92
CA SER A 69 -10.30 5.46 2.55
C SER A 69 -10.78 6.77 1.93
N ILE A 70 -11.12 6.73 0.66
CA ILE A 70 -11.51 7.91 -0.13
C ILE A 70 -13.03 7.98 -0.27
N ASP A 71 -13.57 9.18 -0.05
CA ASP A 71 -14.98 9.51 -0.25
C ASP A 71 -15.16 10.29 -1.56
N LEU A 72 -15.84 9.68 -2.52
CA LEU A 72 -16.22 10.26 -3.81
C LEU A 72 -17.70 10.68 -3.86
N THR A 73 -18.36 10.74 -2.70
CA THR A 73 -19.78 11.15 -2.57
C THR A 73 -19.96 12.50 -1.91
N ASP A 74 -18.87 13.17 -1.56
CA ASP A 74 -18.90 14.44 -0.86
C ASP A 74 -18.81 15.64 -1.82
N LYS A 75 -18.94 16.84 -1.24
CA LYS A 75 -18.91 18.08 -2.02
C LYS A 75 -17.57 18.31 -2.75
N VAL A 76 -16.44 17.87 -2.20
CA VAL A 76 -15.13 18.02 -2.85
C VAL A 76 -15.10 17.21 -4.14
N ALA A 77 -15.63 15.98 -4.13
CA ALA A 77 -15.76 15.17 -5.33
C ALA A 77 -16.78 15.74 -6.32
N GLU A 78 -17.93 16.23 -5.84
CA GLU A 78 -18.96 16.86 -6.70
C GLU A 78 -18.42 18.09 -7.45
N ASP A 79 -17.57 18.89 -6.80
CA ASP A 79 -16.94 20.06 -7.39
C ASP A 79 -15.81 19.69 -8.39
N ASN A 80 -15.42 18.40 -8.48
CA ASN A 80 -14.39 17.86 -9.39
C ASN A 80 -14.90 16.63 -10.19
N PRO A 81 -15.88 16.80 -11.10
CA PRO A 81 -16.58 15.68 -11.75
C PRO A 81 -15.73 14.82 -12.68
N ASP A 82 -14.58 15.34 -13.13
CA ASP A 82 -13.64 14.63 -13.99
C ASP A 82 -12.57 13.85 -13.18
N LEU A 83 -12.60 13.92 -11.85
CA LEU A 83 -11.65 13.21 -11.00
C LEU A 83 -11.90 11.70 -11.05
N ASP A 84 -10.97 10.97 -11.63
CA ASP A 84 -11.01 9.51 -11.69
C ASP A 84 -10.11 8.85 -10.62
N MET A 85 -10.38 7.57 -10.35
CA MET A 85 -9.65 6.79 -9.35
C MET A 85 -8.15 6.63 -9.66
N GLY A 86 -7.78 6.55 -10.94
CA GLY A 86 -6.39 6.47 -11.37
C GLY A 86 -5.64 7.76 -11.05
N THR A 87 -6.25 8.92 -11.31
CA THR A 87 -5.69 10.22 -10.92
C THR A 87 -5.45 10.31 -9.40
N ILE A 88 -6.36 9.77 -8.58
CA ILE A 88 -6.20 9.74 -7.11
C ILE A 88 -5.08 8.77 -6.69
N GLU A 89 -5.03 7.58 -7.30
CA GLU A 89 -3.95 6.61 -7.08
C GLU A 89 -2.58 7.21 -7.39
N ASP A 90 -2.44 7.88 -8.54
CA ASP A 90 -1.20 8.51 -8.98
C ASP A 90 -0.79 9.63 -8.02
N PHE A 91 -1.74 10.48 -7.58
CA PHE A 91 -1.47 11.53 -6.58
C PHE A 91 -0.86 10.95 -5.30
N PHE A 92 -1.50 9.96 -4.68
CA PHE A 92 -0.95 9.38 -3.45
C PHE A 92 0.34 8.59 -3.71
N SER A 93 0.42 7.83 -4.80
CA SER A 93 1.62 7.06 -5.12
C SER A 93 2.85 7.96 -5.30
N ASP A 94 2.71 9.04 -6.06
CA ASP A 94 3.81 9.94 -6.37
C ASP A 94 4.24 10.77 -5.16
N GLU A 95 3.28 11.34 -4.41
CA GLU A 95 3.62 12.15 -3.24
C GLU A 95 4.24 11.31 -2.12
N LEU A 96 3.70 10.12 -1.83
CA LEU A 96 4.24 9.27 -0.75
C LEU A 96 5.63 8.71 -1.11
N LYS A 97 5.87 8.36 -2.39
CA LYS A 97 7.21 7.92 -2.85
C LYS A 97 8.27 9.01 -2.82
N ARG A 98 7.89 10.30 -2.81
CA ARG A 98 8.85 11.40 -2.64
C ARG A 98 9.33 11.54 -1.20
N ILE A 99 8.58 11.00 -0.24
CA ILE A 99 8.88 11.10 1.19
C ILE A 99 9.83 9.98 1.61
N CYS A 100 9.47 8.74 1.32
CA CYS A 100 10.25 7.55 1.63
C CYS A 100 9.89 6.42 0.66
N ILE A 101 10.47 5.23 0.86
CA ILE A 101 10.01 4.05 0.12
C ILE A 101 8.58 3.75 0.52
N CYS A 102 7.68 3.86 -0.45
CA CYS A 102 6.27 3.56 -0.30
C CYS A 102 5.78 2.68 -1.46
N HIS A 103 5.09 1.60 -1.11
CA HIS A 103 4.59 0.58 -2.02
C HIS A 103 3.08 0.65 -2.10
N LEU A 104 2.54 1.00 -3.26
CA LEU A 104 1.12 0.83 -3.55
C LEU A 104 0.83 -0.66 -3.80
N VAL A 105 0.03 -1.28 -2.94
CA VAL A 105 -0.21 -2.73 -2.96
C VAL A 105 -1.56 -3.08 -3.58
N SER A 106 -2.61 -2.34 -3.27
CA SER A 106 -3.94 -2.61 -3.81
C SER A 106 -4.84 -1.38 -3.80
N ARG A 107 -5.87 -1.45 -4.64
CA ARG A 107 -7.01 -0.55 -4.63
C ARG A 107 -8.30 -1.32 -4.80
N LEU A 108 -9.27 -1.08 -3.93
CA LEU A 108 -10.58 -1.70 -3.94
C LEU A 108 -11.66 -0.62 -4.03
N VAL A 109 -12.67 -0.81 -4.89
CA VAL A 109 -13.84 0.08 -4.85
C VAL A 109 -14.65 -0.18 -3.57
N SER A 110 -15.13 0.91 -2.97
CA SER A 110 -16.04 0.90 -1.82
C SER A 110 -17.38 1.53 -2.17
N ASP A 111 -18.35 1.46 -1.26
CA ASP A 111 -19.68 2.03 -1.49
C ASP A 111 -19.65 3.56 -1.64
N ARG A 112 -18.63 4.22 -1.12
CA ARG A 112 -18.45 5.68 -1.15
C ARG A 112 -17.35 6.13 -2.10
N GLY A 113 -16.47 5.24 -2.53
CA GLY A 113 -15.33 5.61 -3.35
C GLY A 113 -14.37 4.45 -3.51
N MET A 114 -13.23 4.51 -2.83
CA MET A 114 -12.18 3.51 -2.93
C MET A 114 -11.34 3.42 -1.66
N GLU A 115 -10.80 2.24 -1.43
CA GLU A 115 -9.79 1.94 -0.41
C GLU A 115 -8.46 1.70 -1.11
N ILE A 116 -7.39 2.32 -0.63
CA ILE A 116 -6.03 2.13 -1.14
C ILE A 116 -5.14 1.62 -0.02
N GLU A 117 -4.36 0.59 -0.31
CA GLU A 117 -3.42 -0.01 0.64
C GLU A 117 -1.98 0.27 0.22
N PHE A 118 -1.21 0.86 1.12
CA PHE A 118 0.23 1.07 0.97
C PHE A 118 1.03 0.39 2.09
N TYR A 119 2.32 0.18 1.83
CA TYR A 119 3.33 -0.09 2.85
C TYR A 119 4.51 0.84 2.71
N SER A 120 5.01 1.39 3.81
CA SER A 120 6.11 2.35 3.82
C SER A 120 7.22 2.00 4.80
N GLU A 121 8.40 2.55 4.54
CA GLU A 121 9.58 2.49 5.41
C GLU A 121 9.41 3.35 6.68
N GLU A 122 8.74 4.50 6.56
CA GLU A 122 8.68 5.53 7.61
C GLU A 122 7.22 5.88 7.96
N ASN A 123 6.91 5.97 9.25
CA ASN A 123 5.59 6.38 9.73
C ASN A 123 5.42 7.91 9.78
N GLU A 124 6.22 8.57 10.63
CA GLU A 124 6.01 9.96 11.04
C GLU A 124 5.94 10.96 9.85
N PRO A 125 6.86 10.91 8.86
CA PRO A 125 6.78 11.79 7.70
C PRO A 125 5.53 11.57 6.84
N ILE A 126 5.07 10.32 6.73
CA ILE A 126 3.86 9.96 5.99
C ILE A 126 2.62 10.48 6.72
N GLU A 127 2.54 10.27 8.03
CA GLU A 127 1.43 10.78 8.85
C GLU A 127 1.31 12.30 8.75
N GLN A 128 2.44 13.02 8.85
CA GLN A 128 2.48 14.47 8.72
C GLN A 128 1.97 14.94 7.34
N PHE A 129 2.35 14.26 6.27
CA PHE A 129 1.86 14.55 4.93
C PHE A 129 0.35 14.30 4.81
N LEU A 130 -0.12 13.10 5.18
CA LEU A 130 -1.54 12.73 5.06
C LEU A 130 -2.43 13.66 5.90
N ARG A 131 -2.01 14.00 7.11
CA ARG A 131 -2.69 14.98 7.97
C ARG A 131 -2.77 16.36 7.32
N LYS A 132 -1.67 16.82 6.71
CA LYS A 132 -1.64 18.12 6.02
C LYS A 132 -2.60 18.13 4.84
N VAL A 133 -2.61 17.08 4.02
CA VAL A 133 -3.48 16.98 2.84
C VAL A 133 -4.95 16.85 3.25
N SER A 134 -5.27 16.06 4.28
CA SER A 134 -6.66 15.88 4.72
C SER A 134 -7.29 17.16 5.28
N LEU A 135 -6.48 18.03 5.89
CA LEU A 135 -6.92 19.32 6.44
C LEU A 135 -6.91 20.47 5.43
N ALA A 136 -6.39 20.27 4.21
CA ALA A 136 -6.33 21.32 3.21
C ALA A 136 -7.72 21.69 2.68
N GLU A 137 -8.00 22.98 2.56
CA GLU A 137 -9.26 23.50 1.99
C GLU A 137 -9.36 23.20 0.49
N ASN A 138 -8.24 23.21 -0.21
CA ASN A 138 -8.11 22.91 -1.64
C ASN A 138 -7.64 21.47 -1.90
N ARG A 139 -7.96 20.53 -1.00
CA ARG A 139 -7.62 19.13 -1.17
C ARG A 139 -8.24 18.54 -2.44
N LEU A 140 -7.52 17.63 -3.09
CA LEU A 140 -7.98 16.95 -4.30
C LEU A 140 -9.23 16.11 -4.05
N VAL A 141 -9.26 15.43 -2.90
CA VAL A 141 -10.33 14.52 -2.51
C VAL A 141 -10.46 14.50 -0.99
N SER A 142 -11.65 14.17 -0.48
CA SER A 142 -11.82 13.87 0.94
C SER A 142 -11.47 12.41 1.23
N PHE A 143 -10.75 12.20 2.33
CA PHE A 143 -10.31 10.87 2.74
C PHE A 143 -10.06 10.79 4.25
N THR A 144 -10.08 9.58 4.77
CA THR A 144 -9.53 9.20 6.08
C THR A 144 -8.35 8.26 5.88
N TYR A 145 -7.52 8.09 6.91
CA TYR A 145 -6.40 7.17 6.84
C TYR A 145 -6.11 6.53 8.21
N GLU A 146 -5.51 5.34 8.16
CA GLU A 146 -4.98 4.60 9.30
C GLU A 146 -3.55 4.18 9.00
N ILE A 147 -2.67 4.20 10.00
CA ILE A 147 -1.29 3.73 9.88
C ILE A 147 -0.99 2.77 11.02
N ASP A 148 -0.60 1.53 10.68
CA ASP A 148 -0.34 0.46 11.62
C ASP A 148 1.05 -0.15 11.40
N PHE A 149 1.69 -0.57 12.49
CA PHE A 149 2.93 -1.34 12.41
C PHE A 149 2.64 -2.82 12.10
N ASP A 150 2.96 -3.24 10.88
CA ASP A 150 2.75 -4.57 10.32
C ASP A 150 3.96 -5.04 9.48
N PRO A 151 5.10 -5.39 10.11
CA PRO A 151 6.35 -5.79 9.43
C PRO A 151 6.25 -7.08 8.61
N LYS A 152 5.14 -7.81 8.72
CA LYS A 152 4.91 -9.07 8.00
C LYS A 152 3.86 -8.93 6.89
N TRP A 153 3.32 -7.73 6.71
CA TRP A 153 2.28 -7.40 5.74
C TRP A 153 1.06 -8.32 5.87
N LYS A 154 0.60 -8.53 7.10
CA LYS A 154 -0.57 -9.34 7.43
C LYS A 154 -1.87 -8.69 6.98
N GLN A 155 -1.99 -7.37 7.02
CA GLN A 155 -3.23 -6.65 6.67
C GLN A 155 -3.68 -6.98 5.24
N VAL A 156 -2.73 -6.98 4.29
CA VAL A 156 -3.00 -7.31 2.88
C VAL A 156 -2.83 -8.79 2.52
N ASN A 157 -2.49 -9.65 3.48
CA ASN A 157 -2.10 -11.04 3.18
C ASN A 157 -3.23 -11.83 2.52
N THR A 158 -4.48 -11.62 2.92
CA THR A 158 -5.64 -12.25 2.27
C THR A 158 -5.70 -11.84 0.79
N LEU A 159 -5.63 -10.54 0.49
CA LEU A 159 -5.65 -10.02 -0.88
C LEU A 159 -4.50 -10.57 -1.72
N LEU A 160 -3.29 -10.65 -1.16
CA LEU A 160 -2.11 -11.20 -1.85
C LEU A 160 -2.24 -12.70 -2.16
N ASN A 161 -3.08 -13.45 -1.46
CA ASN A 161 -3.26 -14.90 -1.66
C ASN A 161 -4.57 -15.31 -2.37
N ILE A 162 -5.45 -14.36 -2.73
CA ILE A 162 -6.59 -14.61 -3.63
C ILE A 162 -6.15 -15.29 -4.94
#